data_AF-A0A1K1SSD0-F1
#
_entry.id   AF-A0A1K1SSD0-F1
#
_cell.length_a   1.000
_cell.length_b   1.000
_cell.length_c   1.000
_cell.angle_alpha   90.00
_cell.angle_beta   90.00
_cell.angle_gamma   90.00
#
_symmetry.space_group_name_H-M   'P 1'
#
loop_
_entity.id
_entity.type
_entity.pdbx_description
1 polymer ?
#
loop_
_entity_poly.entity_id
_entity_poly.type
_entity_poly.pdbx_seq_one_letter_code
_entity_poly.pdbx_strand_id
1 'polypeptide(L)'
;MPSPTAVTTVLRQTATPSEALPATEPAKEPAKCLVRFTVQDQWNDGFTAAVTITNNSDRTLRPWTLTWTFTAGQRVTHGWDGRYTQTGGRVTVEAESYNGTLAPGSSVSTGLNGAFDHGNPAPGGFTLNGSPCDAG
;
A
#
# COMPACT_ATOMS: atom_id res chain seq x y z
N MET A 1 -37.91 -68.61 -13.03
CA MET A 1 -38.15 -67.85 -11.77
C MET A 1 -37.58 -66.45 -11.94
N PRO A 2 -38.12 -65.39 -11.31
CA PRO A 2 -39.38 -64.70 -11.56
C PRO A 2 -39.19 -63.29 -12.21
N SER A 3 -40.34 -62.70 -12.61
CA SER A 3 -40.67 -61.25 -12.72
C SER A 3 -40.02 -60.33 -11.65
N PRO A 4 -40.02 -58.96 -11.75
CA PRO A 4 -41.07 -58.12 -12.35
C PRO A 4 -40.66 -56.83 -13.10
N THR A 5 -41.65 -56.29 -13.82
CA THR A 5 -41.85 -54.90 -14.23
C THR A 5 -41.67 -53.91 -13.06
N ALA A 6 -41.04 -52.77 -13.31
CA ALA A 6 -41.17 -51.60 -12.43
C ALA A 6 -41.35 -50.32 -13.25
N VAL A 7 -42.30 -49.53 -12.79
CA VAL A 7 -42.99 -48.43 -13.47
C VAL A 7 -42.33 -47.10 -13.09
N THR A 8 -42.33 -46.18 -14.06
CA THR A 8 -42.07 -44.74 -14.01
C THR A 8 -42.21 -44.05 -12.64
N THR A 9 -41.21 -43.25 -12.27
CA THR A 9 -41.42 -42.01 -11.50
C THR A 9 -40.30 -41.01 -11.82
N VAL A 10 -40.64 -39.93 -12.51
CA VAL A 10 -39.75 -38.77 -12.72
C VAL A 10 -40.04 -37.78 -11.58
N LEU A 11 -39.16 -37.73 -10.57
CA LEU A 11 -39.23 -36.70 -9.54
C LEU A 11 -38.59 -35.41 -10.08
N ARG A 12 -39.42 -34.40 -10.35
CA ARG A 12 -38.97 -33.01 -10.58
C ARG A 12 -38.38 -32.48 -9.27
N GLN A 13 -37.06 -32.47 -9.15
CA GLN A 13 -36.38 -31.78 -8.05
C GLN A 13 -36.37 -30.29 -8.34
N THR A 14 -37.23 -29.54 -7.66
CA THR A 14 -37.02 -28.10 -7.45
C THR A 14 -35.85 -27.94 -6.50
N ALA A 15 -34.67 -27.62 -7.04
CA ALA A 15 -33.54 -27.19 -6.22
C ALA A 15 -33.93 -25.88 -5.52
N THR A 16 -34.02 -25.92 -4.20
CA THR A 16 -34.02 -24.72 -3.34
C THR A 16 -32.80 -23.88 -3.68
N PRO A 17 -32.92 -22.55 -3.87
CA PRO A 17 -31.75 -21.69 -3.91
C PRO A 17 -31.10 -21.74 -2.54
N SER A 18 -29.89 -22.29 -2.47
CA SER A 18 -29.04 -22.16 -1.30
C SER A 18 -28.65 -20.68 -1.22
N GLU A 19 -29.30 -19.94 -0.32
CA GLU A 19 -28.96 -18.57 0.02
C GLU A 19 -27.51 -18.57 0.51
N ALA A 20 -26.60 -18.15 -0.37
CA ALA A 20 -25.20 -17.95 0.00
C ALA A 20 -25.17 -16.76 0.96
N LEU A 21 -24.94 -17.05 2.25
CA LEU A 21 -24.58 -16.05 3.25
C LEU A 21 -23.47 -15.16 2.66
N PRO A 22 -23.57 -13.82 2.74
CA PRO A 22 -22.46 -12.97 2.33
C PRO A 22 -21.24 -13.36 3.16
N ALA A 23 -20.18 -13.79 2.47
CA ALA A 23 -18.86 -13.91 3.07
C ALA A 23 -18.53 -12.54 3.65
N THR A 24 -18.47 -12.47 4.98
CA THR A 24 -17.92 -11.28 5.66
C THR A 24 -16.44 -11.27 5.32
N GLU A 25 -16.08 -10.61 4.23
CA GLU A 25 -14.70 -10.18 4.01
C GLU A 25 -14.26 -9.45 5.28
N PRO A 26 -13.10 -9.80 5.87
CA PRO A 26 -12.57 -9.04 6.98
C PRO A 26 -12.47 -7.58 6.52
N ALA A 27 -13.27 -6.70 7.13
CA ALA A 27 -13.14 -5.28 6.90
C ALA A 27 -11.71 -4.89 7.31
N LYS A 28 -10.87 -4.61 6.30
CA LYS A 28 -9.50 -4.12 6.53
C LYS A 28 -9.64 -2.89 7.41
N GLU A 29 -9.09 -2.92 8.63
CA GLU A 29 -9.08 -1.74 9.48
C GLU A 29 -8.49 -0.57 8.67
N PRO A 30 -9.10 0.62 8.70
CA PRO A 30 -8.63 1.74 7.89
C PRO A 30 -7.20 2.08 8.30
N ALA A 31 -6.28 2.08 7.34
CA ALA A 31 -4.89 2.44 7.65
C ALA A 31 -4.84 3.86 8.21
N LYS A 32 -4.02 4.03 9.24
CA LYS A 32 -3.87 5.29 9.97
C LYS A 32 -3.07 6.33 9.17
N CYS A 33 -2.64 6.00 7.97
CA CYS A 33 -1.94 6.88 7.05
C CYS A 33 -2.07 6.38 5.61
N LEU A 34 -1.93 7.31 4.66
CA LEU A 34 -1.88 7.05 3.23
C LEU A 34 -0.57 7.63 2.68
N VAL A 35 0.12 6.87 1.85
CA VAL A 35 1.34 7.33 1.18
C VAL A 35 1.18 7.15 -0.33
N ARG A 36 1.28 8.26 -1.06
CA ARG A 36 1.28 8.27 -2.53
C ARG A 36 2.71 8.45 -3.01
N PHE A 37 3.21 7.46 -3.74
CA PHE A 37 4.53 7.51 -4.37
C PHE A 37 4.32 7.62 -5.88
N THR A 38 4.60 8.79 -6.45
CA THR A 38 4.39 9.06 -7.88
C THR A 38 5.74 9.32 -8.54
N VAL A 39 6.13 8.44 -9.46
CA VAL A 39 7.25 8.71 -10.38
C VAL A 39 6.78 9.78 -11.36
N GLN A 40 7.37 10.97 -11.27
CA GLN A 40 7.02 12.13 -12.08
C GLN A 40 7.73 12.10 -13.43
N ASP A 41 8.99 11.69 -13.42
CA ASP A 41 9.82 11.54 -14.61
C ASP A 41 10.76 10.34 -14.42
N GLN A 42 11.06 9.65 -15.51
CA GLN A 42 11.97 8.50 -15.51
C GLN A 42 12.78 8.51 -16.80
N TRP A 43 14.10 8.34 -16.66
CA TRP A 43 15.04 8.16 -17.74
C TRP A 43 15.77 6.82 -17.59
N ASN A 44 16.81 6.62 -18.39
CA ASN A 44 17.46 5.32 -18.63
C ASN A 44 17.79 4.56 -17.33
N ASP A 45 18.47 5.23 -16.40
CA ASP A 45 18.97 4.60 -15.16
C ASP A 45 18.57 5.42 -13.91
N GLY A 46 17.57 6.28 -14.03
CA GLY A 46 17.15 7.15 -12.94
C GLY A 46 15.73 7.70 -13.08
N PHE A 47 15.26 8.28 -11.98
CA PHE A 47 13.90 8.78 -11.87
C PHE A 47 13.81 9.92 -10.87
N THR A 48 12.75 10.71 -11.02
CA THR A 48 12.30 11.70 -10.05
C THR A 48 10.94 11.28 -9.53
N ALA A 49 10.76 11.24 -8.21
CA ALA A 49 9.50 10.88 -7.58
C ALA A 49 9.05 11.91 -6.53
N ALA A 50 7.75 12.10 -6.45
CA ALA A 50 7.09 12.81 -5.36
C ALA A 50 6.47 11.81 -4.39
N VAL A 51 6.61 12.08 -3.09
CA VAL A 51 6.10 11.25 -2.00
C VAL A 51 5.19 12.11 -1.12
N THR A 52 3.89 11.89 -1.23
CA THR A 52 2.88 12.58 -0.42
C THR A 52 2.45 11.68 0.73
N ILE A 53 2.55 12.20 1.96
CA ILE A 53 2.22 11.51 3.20
C ILE A 53 0.99 12.20 3.78
N THR A 54 -0.09 11.44 3.97
CA THR A 54 -1.31 11.91 4.61
C THR A 54 -1.50 11.20 5.94
N ASN A 55 -1.69 11.97 7.01
CA ASN A 55 -2.00 11.43 8.33
C ASN A 55 -3.51 11.26 8.49
N ASN A 56 -3.99 10.02 8.41
CA ASN A 56 -5.40 9.67 8.62
C ASN A 56 -5.67 9.20 10.05
N SER A 57 -4.71 9.38 10.96
CA SER A 57 -4.85 9.06 12.38
C SER A 57 -5.41 10.25 13.15
N ASP A 58 -5.93 9.99 14.33
CA ASP A 58 -6.46 11.01 15.24
C ASP A 58 -5.35 11.71 16.06
N ARG A 59 -4.07 11.45 15.78
CA ARG A 59 -2.92 12.00 16.52
C ARG A 59 -2.03 12.85 15.63
N THR A 60 -1.58 13.98 16.16
CA THR A 60 -0.52 14.78 15.53
C THR A 60 0.82 14.07 15.64
N LEU A 61 1.54 13.94 14.51
CA LEU A 61 2.90 13.42 14.46
C LEU A 61 3.90 14.57 14.48
N ARG A 62 4.86 14.54 15.41
CA ARG A 62 5.91 15.57 15.53
C ARG A 62 7.16 15.04 16.26
N PRO A 63 8.25 14.71 15.54
CA PRO A 63 8.38 14.67 14.09
C PRO A 63 7.65 13.48 13.47
N TRP A 64 7.40 13.54 12.16
CA TRP A 64 7.04 12.36 11.37
C TRP A 64 8.28 11.69 10.80
N THR A 65 8.18 10.39 10.56
CA THR A 65 9.22 9.55 9.96
C THR A 65 8.55 8.51 9.07
N LEU A 66 8.80 8.59 7.78
CA LEU A 66 8.32 7.62 6.80
C LEU A 66 9.40 6.57 6.55
N THR A 67 8.98 5.33 6.32
CA THR A 67 9.87 4.26 5.86
C THR A 67 9.20 3.41 4.81
N TRP A 68 9.95 3.00 3.79
CA TRP A 68 9.58 1.95 2.85
C TRP A 68 10.81 1.10 2.47
N THR A 69 10.58 0.10 1.64
CA THR A 69 11.65 -0.72 1.06
C THR A 69 11.54 -0.76 -0.45
N PHE A 70 12.62 -0.41 -1.14
CA PHE A 70 12.80 -0.67 -2.56
C PHE A 70 13.17 -2.14 -2.77
N THR A 71 12.55 -2.78 -3.76
CA THR A 71 12.64 -4.23 -3.98
C THR A 71 13.46 -4.62 -5.21
N ALA A 72 13.75 -3.67 -6.11
CA ALA A 72 14.42 -3.94 -7.39
C ALA A 72 15.79 -3.25 -7.52
N GLY A 73 16.48 -3.02 -6.40
CA GLY A 73 17.81 -2.41 -6.39
C GLY A 73 17.83 -0.88 -6.45
N GLN A 74 16.66 -0.22 -6.42
CA GLN A 74 16.58 1.25 -6.47
C GLN A 74 17.34 1.90 -5.31
N ARG A 75 18.02 3.01 -5.63
CA ARG A 75 18.81 3.82 -4.68
C ARG A 75 18.37 5.27 -4.71
N VAL A 76 18.29 5.91 -3.55
CA VAL A 76 18.11 7.35 -3.44
C VAL A 76 19.45 8.04 -3.75
N THR A 77 19.45 8.98 -4.70
CA THR A 77 20.65 9.77 -5.05
C THR A 77 20.59 11.18 -4.48
N HIS A 78 19.40 11.77 -4.43
CA HIS A 78 19.15 13.07 -3.82
C HIS A 78 17.73 13.14 -3.30
N GLY A 79 17.49 13.88 -2.22
CA GLY A 79 16.17 14.08 -1.65
C GLY A 79 15.98 15.51 -1.16
N TRP A 80 14.74 15.96 -1.13
CA TRP A 80 14.35 17.30 -0.66
C TRP A 80 13.03 17.24 0.11
N ASP A 81 12.78 18.29 0.90
CA ASP A 81 11.66 18.38 1.82
C ASP A 81 11.59 17.25 2.86
N GLY A 82 12.70 16.53 3.04
CA GLY A 82 12.87 15.48 4.03
C GLY A 82 14.33 15.03 4.06
N ARG A 83 14.76 14.47 5.19
CA ARG A 83 16.09 13.91 5.35
C ARG A 83 16.07 12.43 5.00
N TYR A 84 16.58 12.11 3.81
CA TYR A 84 16.62 10.75 3.28
C TYR A 84 17.86 10.00 3.75
N THR A 85 17.65 8.78 4.24
CA THR A 85 18.71 7.80 4.50
C THR A 85 18.32 6.45 3.92
N GLN A 86 19.29 5.69 3.43
CA GLN A 86 19.05 4.37 2.87
C GLN A 86 20.09 3.37 3.38
N THR A 87 19.61 2.18 3.77
CA THR A 87 20.46 1.03 4.11
C THR A 87 19.93 -0.20 3.40
N GLY A 88 20.71 -0.75 2.47
CA GLY A 88 20.19 -1.78 1.56
C GLY A 88 19.01 -1.23 0.75
N GLY A 89 17.89 -1.97 0.71
CA GLY A 89 16.65 -1.51 0.09
C GLY A 89 15.80 -0.59 0.97
N ARG A 90 16.07 -0.53 2.29
CA ARG A 90 15.25 0.22 3.24
C ARG A 90 15.55 1.71 3.19
N VAL A 91 14.54 2.52 2.93
CA VAL A 91 14.63 3.98 2.91
C VAL A 91 13.88 4.54 4.11
N THR A 92 14.51 5.47 4.82
CA THR A 92 13.90 6.23 5.91
C THR A 92 13.95 7.71 5.54
N VAL A 93 12.80 8.38 5.65
CA VAL A 93 12.67 9.82 5.46
C VAL A 93 12.20 10.43 6.77
N GLU A 94 13.06 11.27 7.33
CA GLU A 94 12.71 12.07 8.50
C GLU A 94 12.28 13.46 8.07
N ALA A 95 11.40 14.07 8.87
CA ALA A 95 11.00 15.44 8.64
C ALA A 95 12.19 16.43 8.77
N GLU A 96 12.13 17.48 7.97
CA GLU A 96 12.96 18.67 8.18
C GLU A 96 12.44 19.48 9.37
N SER A 97 13.28 20.40 9.87
CA SER A 97 12.93 21.24 11.03
C SER A 97 11.67 22.10 10.80
N TYR A 98 11.40 22.49 9.55
CA TYR A 98 10.27 23.34 9.18
C TYR A 98 8.97 22.58 8.91
N ASN A 99 9.03 21.28 8.59
CA ASN A 99 7.86 20.48 8.24
C ASN A 99 7.62 19.30 9.20
N GLY A 100 8.22 19.32 10.39
CA GLY A 100 8.12 18.27 11.40
C GLY A 100 6.71 17.94 11.90
N THR A 101 5.75 18.85 11.82
CA THR A 101 4.40 18.65 12.35
C THR A 101 3.45 18.16 11.27
N LEU A 102 2.81 17.01 11.49
CA LEU A 102 1.76 16.48 10.62
C LEU A 102 0.49 16.17 11.44
N ALA A 103 -0.46 17.11 11.42
CA ALA A 103 -1.73 16.98 12.15
C ALA A 103 -2.68 15.96 11.50
N PRO A 104 -3.70 15.47 12.23
CA PRO A 104 -4.79 14.66 11.67
C PRO A 104 -5.40 15.31 10.41
N GLY A 105 -5.61 14.51 9.37
CA GLY A 105 -6.14 14.95 8.07
C GLY A 105 -5.18 15.81 7.23
N SER A 106 -4.00 16.16 7.74
CA SER A 106 -3.03 16.98 7.01
C SER A 106 -2.12 16.11 6.14
N SER A 107 -1.50 16.75 5.13
CA SER A 107 -0.53 16.11 4.25
C SER A 107 0.76 16.91 4.16
N VAL A 108 1.87 16.20 3.96
CA VAL A 108 3.18 16.76 3.60
C VAL A 108 3.66 16.08 2.33
N SER A 109 4.35 16.82 1.46
CA SER A 109 4.96 16.27 0.25
C SER A 109 6.46 16.41 0.35
N THR A 110 7.17 15.38 -0.09
CA THR A 110 8.61 15.35 -0.24
C THR A 110 8.97 14.81 -1.62
N GLY A 111 10.23 14.91 -2.01
CA GLY A 111 10.66 14.33 -3.28
C GLY A 111 12.05 13.75 -3.24
N LEU A 112 12.33 12.91 -4.24
CA LEU A 112 13.63 12.32 -4.43
C LEU A 112 13.98 12.18 -5.92
N ASN A 113 15.29 12.22 -6.17
CA ASN A 113 15.88 11.57 -7.33
C ASN A 113 16.44 10.21 -6.89
N GLY A 114 16.29 9.21 -7.77
CA GLY A 114 16.84 7.89 -7.56
C GLY A 114 17.45 7.29 -8.81
N ALA A 115 18.18 6.20 -8.61
CA ALA A 115 18.77 5.36 -9.65
C ALA A 115 18.27 3.91 -9.48
N PHE A 116 18.29 3.13 -10.56
CA PHE A 116 17.94 1.69 -10.53
C PHE A 116 18.72 0.93 -11.61
N ASP A 117 19.00 -0.36 -11.36
CA ASP A 117 19.80 -1.20 -12.28
C ASP A 117 18.96 -2.22 -13.07
N HIS A 118 17.80 -2.63 -12.53
CA HIS A 118 17.01 -3.74 -13.08
C HIS A 118 15.53 -3.37 -13.33
N GLY A 119 15.02 -2.40 -12.58
CA GLY A 119 13.66 -1.90 -12.74
C GLY A 119 13.27 -0.93 -11.64
N ASN A 120 12.16 -0.22 -11.86
CA ASN A 120 11.67 0.81 -10.95
C ASN A 120 10.20 0.57 -10.52
N PRO A 121 9.88 -0.57 -9.87
CA PRO A 121 8.55 -0.78 -9.31
C PRO A 121 8.31 0.21 -8.15
N ALA A 122 7.11 0.77 -8.09
CA ALA A 122 6.72 1.58 -6.94
C ALA A 122 6.73 0.73 -5.64
N PRO A 123 7.13 1.31 -4.49
CA PRO A 123 7.07 0.59 -3.22
C PRO A 123 5.61 0.29 -2.83
N GLY A 124 5.35 -0.92 -2.34
CA GLY A 124 4.00 -1.33 -1.91
C GLY A 124 3.75 -1.27 -0.40
N GLY A 125 4.80 -1.08 0.40
CA GLY A 125 4.72 -1.13 1.87
C GLY A 125 5.37 0.09 2.50
N PHE A 126 4.56 0.86 3.22
CA PHE A 126 4.98 2.08 3.90
C PHE A 126 4.65 2.00 5.39
N THR A 127 5.50 2.59 6.22
CA THR A 127 5.21 2.82 7.65
C THR A 127 5.50 4.26 8.03
N LEU A 128 4.58 4.88 8.76
CA LEU A 128 4.71 6.22 9.32
C LEU A 128 4.83 6.13 10.84
N ASN A 129 5.96 6.56 11.40
CA ASN A 129 6.32 6.39 12.82
C ASN A 129 6.12 4.94 13.32
N GLY A 130 6.39 3.96 12.46
CA GLY A 130 6.22 2.53 12.74
C GLY A 130 4.80 1.98 12.53
N SER A 131 3.80 2.82 12.26
CA SER A 131 2.44 2.37 11.94
C SER A 131 2.30 2.09 10.44
N PRO A 132 1.62 1.00 10.02
CA PRO A 132 1.44 0.68 8.61
C PRO A 132 0.57 1.74 7.90
N CYS A 133 0.96 2.10 6.68
CA CYS A 133 0.19 2.95 5.79
C CYS A 133 -0.26 2.20 4.54
N ASP A 134 -1.41 2.58 4.01
CA ASP A 134 -1.81 2.15 2.67
C ASP A 134 -0.96 2.88 1.60
N ALA A 135 -0.63 2.17 0.53
CA ALA A 135 -0.09 2.76 -0.69
C ALA A 135 -1.26 3.30 -1.55
N GLY A 136 -1.18 4.56 -1.96
CA GLY A 136 -2.26 5.29 -2.63
C GLY A 136 -2.05 5.58 -4.10
#